data_AF-A0A7J9K5C6-F1
#
_entry.id   AF-A0A7J9K5C6-F1
#
_cell.length_a   1.000
_cell.length_b   1.000
_cell.length_c   1.000
_cell.angle_alpha   90.00
_cell.angle_beta   90.00
_cell.angle_gamma   90.00
#
_symmetry.space_group_name_H-M   'P 1'
#
loop_
_entity.id
_entity.type
_entity.pdbx_description
1 polymer ?
#
loop_
_entity_poly.entity_id
_entity_poly.type
_entity_poly.pdbx_seq_one_letter_code
_entity_poly.pdbx_strand_id
1 'polypeptide(L)'
;MIEIIDPILLQERVKQGTITDITLGGNIIENDRFLQCMNSILEIGLTCSTESPSERVDICDVVTELCSIRDQIYLTRLGDLS
;
A
#
# COMPACT_ATOMS: atom_id res chain seq x y z
N MET A 1 16.54 -1.35 6.44
CA MET A 1 15.22 -1.58 5.83
C MET A 1 15.23 -0.89 4.48
N ILE A 2 15.11 -1.64 3.39
CA ILE A 2 15.11 -1.10 2.04
C ILE A 2 13.64 -1.02 1.64
N GLU A 3 13.13 0.18 1.39
CA GLU A 3 11.78 0.37 0.86
C GLU A 3 11.82 0.17 -0.66
N ILE A 4 11.19 -0.92 -1.13
CA ILE A 4 11.04 -1.19 -2.55
C ILE A 4 9.72 -0.56 -2.99
N ILE A 5 9.82 0.46 -3.84
CA ILE A 5 8.66 1.12 -4.46
C ILE A 5 8.80 1.04 -5.98
N ASP A 6 7.68 0.79 -6.66
CA ASP A 6 7.59 0.90 -8.11
C ASP A 6 7.94 2.34 -8.61
N PRO A 7 8.90 2.49 -9.55
CA PRO A 7 9.32 3.79 -10.06
C PRO A 7 8.19 4.64 -10.70
N ILE A 8 7.18 4.01 -11.30
CA ILE A 8 6.00 4.67 -11.86
C ILE A 8 5.16 5.26 -10.74
N LEU A 9 4.96 4.50 -9.66
CA LEU A 9 4.26 4.99 -8.48
C LEU A 9 5.04 6.12 -7.80
N LEU A 10 6.37 6.06 -7.72
CA LEU A 10 7.18 7.21 -7.25
C LEU A 10 6.98 8.45 -8.12
N GLN A 11 6.93 8.26 -9.45
CA GLN A 11 6.76 9.36 -10.39
C GLN A 11 5.37 10.02 -10.26
N GLU A 12 4.31 9.24 -10.00
CA GLU A 12 2.98 9.79 -9.73
C GLU A 12 2.94 10.67 -8.47
N ARG A 13 3.61 10.23 -7.39
CA ARG A 13 3.77 11.04 -6.16
C ARG A 13 4.40 12.41 -6.44
N VAL A 14 5.48 12.43 -7.20
CA VAL A 14 6.21 13.66 -7.55
C VAL A 14 5.36 14.58 -8.43
N LYS A 15 4.63 14.02 -9.40
CA LYS A 15 3.74 14.81 -10.26
C LYS A 15 2.57 15.43 -9.50
N GLN A 16 2.06 14.73 -8.49
CA GLN A 16 0.98 15.22 -7.65
C GLN A 16 1.47 16.35 -6.72
N GLY A 17 2.69 16.24 -6.19
CA GLY A 17 3.34 17.28 -5.38
C GLY A 17 3.43 18.66 -6.05
N THR A 18 3.59 18.73 -7.37
CA THR A 18 3.69 20.01 -8.11
C THR A 18 2.33 20.72 -8.32
N ILE A 19 1.20 20.03 -8.15
CA ILE A 19 -0.15 20.59 -8.30
C ILE A 19 -0.76 20.98 -6.94
N THR A 20 -0.26 20.43 -5.83
CA THR A 20 -0.96 20.41 -4.52
C THR A 20 -0.48 21.40 -3.46
N ASP A 21 0.43 22.33 -3.75
CA ASP A 21 0.83 23.38 -2.79
C ASP A 21 -0.35 24.28 -2.33
N ILE A 22 -1.55 24.13 -2.92
CA ILE A 22 -2.74 24.94 -2.67
C ILE A 22 -3.81 24.20 -1.81
N THR A 23 -3.69 22.90 -1.49
CA THR A 23 -4.81 22.13 -0.85
C THR A 23 -4.38 21.10 0.21
N LEU A 24 -3.62 21.57 1.21
CA LEU A 24 -2.67 20.80 2.04
C LEU A 24 -3.22 20.19 3.36
N GLY A 25 -4.24 19.33 3.32
CA GLY A 25 -4.76 18.69 4.54
C GLY A 25 -4.97 17.18 4.43
N GLY A 26 -6.07 16.77 3.81
CA GLY A 26 -6.47 15.36 3.70
C GLY A 26 -5.64 14.56 2.69
N ASN A 27 -5.32 15.17 1.55
CA ASN A 27 -4.74 14.46 0.40
C ASN A 27 -3.33 13.88 0.66
N ILE A 28 -2.53 14.48 1.55
CA ILE A 28 -1.17 14.01 1.85
C ILE A 28 -1.21 12.72 2.68
N ILE A 29 -2.13 12.66 3.66
CA ILE A 29 -2.30 11.50 4.54
C ILE A 29 -2.90 10.31 3.76
N GLU A 30 -3.84 10.58 2.84
CA GLU A 30 -4.40 9.55 1.96
C GLU A 30 -3.37 8.95 1.01
N ASN A 31 -2.48 9.78 0.45
CA ASN A 31 -1.41 9.32 -0.42
C ASN A 31 -0.42 8.45 0.38
N ASP A 32 -0.01 8.89 1.58
CA ASP A 32 0.88 8.10 2.45
C ASP A 32 0.32 6.70 2.76
N ARG A 33 -0.97 6.60 3.12
CA ARG A 33 -1.63 5.31 3.39
C ARG A 33 -1.73 4.41 2.15
N PHE A 34 -2.05 4.98 0.99
CA PHE A 34 -2.11 4.21 -0.27
C PHE A 34 -0.75 3.57 -0.57
N LEU A 35 0.33 4.32 -0.35
CA LEU A 35 1.69 3.86 -0.61
C LEU A 35 2.14 2.81 0.41
N GLN A 36 1.75 2.96 1.68
CA GLN A 36 1.96 1.93 2.70
C GLN A 36 1.25 0.62 2.31
N CYS A 37 -0.02 0.69 1.87
CA CYS A 37 -0.75 -0.49 1.42
C CYS A 37 -0.07 -1.15 0.21
N MET A 38 0.42 -0.35 -0.74
CA MET A 38 1.18 -0.86 -1.89
C MET A 38 2.47 -1.56 -1.48
N ASN A 39 3.26 -0.97 -0.57
CA ASN A 39 4.48 -1.58 -0.07
C ASN A 39 4.18 -2.93 0.61
N SER A 40 3.15 -3.01 1.45
CA SER A 40 2.75 -4.27 2.09
C SER A 40 2.31 -5.33 1.08
N ILE A 41 1.56 -4.96 0.04
CA ILE A 41 1.15 -5.91 -1.02
C ILE A 41 2.37 -6.46 -1.77
N LEU A 42 3.35 -5.61 -2.09
CA LEU A 42 4.59 -6.03 -2.76
C LEU A 42 5.43 -6.96 -1.87
N GLU A 43 5.51 -6.66 -0.57
CA GLU A 43 6.21 -7.49 0.41
C GLU A 43 5.56 -8.88 0.55
N ILE A 44 4.23 -8.95 0.60
CA ILE A 44 3.47 -10.21 0.56
C ILE A 44 3.78 -10.98 -0.73
N GLY A 45 3.74 -10.29 -1.89
CA GLY A 45 4.03 -10.88 -3.19
C GLY A 45 5.44 -11.48 -3.27
N LEU A 46 6.42 -10.79 -2.70
CA LEU A 46 7.80 -11.29 -2.60
C LEU A 46 7.88 -12.54 -1.72
N THR A 47 7.23 -12.52 -0.56
CA THR A 47 7.21 -13.66 0.38
C THR A 47 6.50 -14.88 -0.22
N CYS A 48 5.43 -14.68 -0.97
CA CYS A 48 4.75 -15.75 -1.71
C CYS A 48 5.62 -16.34 -2.83
N SER A 49 6.56 -15.54 -3.34
CA SER A 49 7.44 -15.89 -4.45
C SER A 49 8.78 -16.50 -4.01
N THR A 50 8.96 -16.80 -2.72
CA THR A 50 10.14 -17.52 -2.21
C THR A 50 10.35 -18.82 -3.02
N GLU A 51 11.56 -19.05 -3.52
CA GLU A 51 11.83 -20.19 -4.42
C GLU A 51 11.50 -21.53 -3.75
N SER A 52 11.93 -21.70 -2.50
CA SER A 52 11.70 -22.89 -1.70
C SER A 52 10.24 -23.01 -1.28
N PRO A 53 9.51 -24.08 -1.67
CA PRO A 53 8.11 -24.26 -1.29
C PRO A 53 7.88 -24.36 0.23
N SER A 54 8.84 -24.91 0.97
CA SER A 54 8.73 -25.09 2.43
C SER A 54 8.98 -23.80 3.22
N GLU A 55 9.55 -22.78 2.59
CA GLU A 55 9.82 -21.47 3.20
C GLU A 55 8.73 -20.45 2.85
N ARG A 56 7.78 -20.80 1.98
CA ARG A 56 6.64 -19.94 1.68
C ARG A 56 5.72 -19.90 2.89
N VAL A 57 5.28 -18.69 3.19
CA VAL A 57 4.23 -18.40 4.18
C VAL A 57 2.94 -19.19 3.84
N ASP A 58 2.21 -19.58 4.88
CA ASP A 58 0.92 -20.28 4.71
C ASP A 58 -0.08 -19.38 3.96
N ILE A 59 -0.82 -19.97 3.03
CA ILE A 59 -1.76 -19.20 2.20
C ILE A 59 -2.90 -18.58 3.03
N CYS A 60 -3.27 -19.18 4.16
CA CYS A 60 -4.28 -18.63 5.07
C CYS A 60 -3.76 -17.35 5.74
N ASP A 61 -2.47 -17.32 6.09
CA ASP A 61 -1.83 -16.14 6.66
C ASP A 61 -1.78 -15.00 5.62
N VAL A 62 -1.42 -15.33 4.38
CA VAL A 62 -1.45 -14.38 3.24
C VAL A 62 -2.85 -13.80 3.03
N VAL A 63 -3.89 -14.64 3.01
CA VAL A 63 -5.28 -14.19 2.86
C VAL A 63 -5.68 -13.27 4.01
N THR A 64 -5.24 -13.58 5.23
CA THR A 64 -5.52 -12.76 6.42
C THR A 64 -4.88 -11.37 6.30
N GLU A 65 -3.62 -11.30 5.89
CA GLU A 65 -2.92 -10.03 5.68
C GLU A 65 -3.54 -9.21 4.55
N LEU A 66 -3.85 -9.83 3.40
CA LEU A 66 -4.51 -9.16 2.28
C LEU A 66 -5.90 -8.63 2.67
N CYS A 67 -6.66 -9.36 3.49
CA CYS A 67 -7.94 -8.89 4.02
C CYS A 67 -7.76 -7.68 4.94
N SER A 68 -6.73 -7.67 5.79
CA SER A 68 -6.41 -6.52 6.64
C SER A 68 -6.08 -5.27 5.80
N ILE A 69 -5.24 -5.40 4.76
CA ILE A 69 -4.90 -4.29 3.86
C ILE A 69 -6.15 -3.78 3.14
N ARG A 70 -6.98 -4.70 2.63
CA ARG A 70 -8.26 -4.37 2.01
C ARG A 70 -9.12 -3.54 2.98
N ASP A 71 -9.30 -4.01 4.20
CA ASP A 71 -10.15 -3.33 5.19
C ASP A 71 -9.60 -1.95 5.56
N GLN A 72 -8.28 -1.75 5.59
CA GLN A 72 -7.66 -0.43 5.77
C GLN A 72 -7.96 0.55 4.61
N ILE A 73 -8.15 0.05 3.39
CA ILE A 73 -8.52 0.86 2.22
C ILE A 73 -10.02 1.18 2.21
N TYR A 74 -10.87 0.26 2.66
CA TYR A 74 -12.33 0.47 2.69
C TYR A 74 -12.82 1.23 3.91
N LEU A 75 -12.18 1.07 5.08
CA LEU A 75 -12.53 1.81 6.31
C LEU A 75 -12.30 3.31 6.15
N THR A 76 -11.28 3.74 5.39
CA THR A 76 -11.07 5.15 5.05
C THR A 76 -12.22 5.72 4.24
N ARG A 77 -12.75 4.97 3.26
CA ARG A 77 -13.87 5.42 2.40
C ARG A 77 -15.21 5.56 3.13
N LEU A 78 -15.40 4.87 4.26
CA LEU A 78 -16.61 4.99 5.09
C LEU A 78 -16.56 6.20 6.03
N GLY A 79 -15.38 6.73 6.34
CA GLY A 79 -15.22 7.96 7.12
C GLY A 79 -15.57 9.24 6.35
N ASP A 80 -15.57 9.19 5.01
CA ASP A 80 -15.87 10.33 4.14
C ASP A 80 -17.36 10.43 3.74
N LEU A 81 -18.22 9.54 4.25
CA LEU A 81 -19.67 9.54 4.03
C LEU A 81 -20.48 10.07 5.23
N SER A 82 -19.84 10.61 6.27
CA SER A 82 -20.49 11.21 7.45
C SER A 82 -20.30 12.72 7.55
#